data_AF-A0A346PGB3-F1
#
_entry.id   AF-A0A346PGB3-F1
#
_cell.length_a   1.000
_cell.length_b   1.000
_cell.length_c   1.000
_cell.angle_alpha   90.00
_cell.angle_beta   90.00
_cell.angle_gamma   90.00
#
_symmetry.space_group_name_H-M   'P 1'
#
loop_
_entity.id
_entity.type
_entity.pdbx_description
1 polymer ?
#
loop_
_entity_poly.entity_id
_entity_poly.type
_entity_poly.pdbx_seq_one_letter_code
_entity_poly.pdbx_strand_id
1 'polypeptide(L)' 'MASGGALPGTAIEWYIFGVVLVGLNVIVLLVTGHTLFQSIAMGLFYGLAMALVVVLVVAVWETVVGDSSQE' A
#
# COMPACT_ATOMS: atom_id res chain seq x y z
N MET A 1 -5.38 -1.15 26.68
CA MET A 1 -6.17 -0.91 25.46
C MET A 1 -5.30 -0.11 24.52
N ALA A 2 -4.39 -0.80 23.82
CA ALA A 2 -3.69 -0.19 22.72
C ALA A 2 -4.73 0.08 21.65
N SER A 3 -4.86 1.32 21.18
CA SER A 3 -5.60 1.62 19.97
C SER A 3 -4.91 0.87 18.83
N GLY A 4 -5.34 -0.37 18.59
CA GLY A 4 -4.91 -1.18 17.46
C GLY A 4 -5.13 -0.33 16.23
N GLY A 5 -4.03 0.12 15.62
CA GLY A 5 -4.09 0.89 14.39
C GLY A 5 -4.97 0.12 13.43
N ALA A 6 -6.07 0.75 13.01
CA ALA A 6 -7.13 0.13 12.24
C ALA A 6 -6.55 -0.36 10.90
N LEU A 7 -6.09 -1.61 10.88
CA LEU A 7 -5.84 -2.30 9.64
C LEU A 7 -7.17 -2.41 8.90
N PRO A 8 -7.18 -2.23 7.56
CA PRO A 8 -8.38 -2.36 6.76
C PRO A 8 -9.06 -3.72 7.03
N GLY A 9 -10.20 -3.68 7.70
CA GLY A 9 -10.93 -4.87 8.13
C GLY A 9 -11.82 -5.42 7.02
N THR A 10 -12.05 -4.63 5.97
CA THR A 10 -12.94 -5.01 4.86
C THR A 10 -12.24 -4.94 3.50
N ALA A 11 -12.65 -5.82 2.57
CA ALA A 11 -12.08 -5.88 1.21
C ALA A 11 -12.19 -4.54 0.46
N ILE A 12 -13.23 -3.75 0.74
CA ILE A 12 -13.41 -2.44 0.10
C ILE A 12 -12.40 -1.40 0.58
N GLU A 13 -12.00 -1.45 1.85
CA GLU A 13 -10.95 -0.58 2.38
C GLU A 13 -9.59 -0.93 1.76
N TRP A 14 -9.33 -2.21 1.46
CA TRP A 14 -8.15 -2.63 0.72
C TRP A 14 -8.13 -2.11 -0.73
N TYR A 15 -9.28 -2.10 -1.41
CA TYR A 15 -9.37 -1.51 -2.75
C TYR A 15 -9.11 0.01 -2.72
N ILE A 16 -9.70 0.73 -1.77
CA ILE A 16 -9.46 2.17 -1.60
C ILE A 16 -7.99 2.43 -1.27
N PHE A 17 -7.39 1.63 -0.38
CA PHE A 17 -5.97 1.73 -0.04
C PHE A 17 -5.07 1.52 -1.27
N GLY A 18 -5.37 0.52 -2.11
CA GLY A 18 -4.67 0.30 -3.37
C GLY A 18 -4.78 1.48 -4.34
N VAL A 19 -5.98 2.06 -4.49
CA VAL A 19 -6.20 3.25 -5.34
C VAL A 19 -5.41 4.45 -4.83
N VAL A 20 -5.40 4.68 -3.51
CA VAL A 20 -4.63 5.77 -2.88
C VAL A 20 -3.14 5.58 -3.11
N LEU A 21 -2.61 4.37 -2.96
CA LEU A 21 -1.20 4.07 -3.22
C LEU A 21 -0.80 4.34 -4.67
N VAL A 22 -1.60 3.90 -5.63
CA VAL A 22 -1.36 4.15 -7.05
C VAL A 22 -1.42 5.65 -7.35
N GLY A 23 -2.44 6.35 -6.84
CA GLY A 23 -2.59 7.80 -7.02
C GLY A 23 -1.40 8.58 -6.45
N LEU A 24 -0.95 8.25 -5.24
CA LEU A 24 0.24 8.85 -4.63
C LEU A 24 1.50 8.58 -5.45
N ASN A 25 1.68 7.36 -5.97
CA ASN A 25 2.83 7.03 -6.79
C ASN A 25 2.88 7.87 -8.08
N VAL A 26 1.74 8.03 -8.75
CA VAL A 26 1.61 8.89 -9.94
C VAL A 26 1.97 10.35 -9.60
N ILE A 27 1.46 10.88 -8.48
CA ILE A 27 1.78 12.25 -8.03
C ILE A 27 3.27 12.42 -7.80
N VAL A 28 3.92 11.48 -7.12
CA VAL A 28 5.37 11.51 -6.88
C VAL A 28 6.15 11.53 -8.20
N LEU A 29 5.77 10.66 -9.16
CA LEU A 29 6.41 10.60 -10.48
C LEU A 29 6.29 11.93 -11.24
N LEU A 30 5.14 12.59 -11.16
CA LEU A 30 4.92 13.91 -11.75
C LEU A 30 5.82 14.98 -11.10
N VAL A 31 5.93 14.98 -9.78
CA VAL A 31 6.80 15.93 -9.05
C VAL A 31 8.28 15.70 -9.36
N THR A 32 8.70 14.45 -9.62
CA THR A 32 10.07 14.13 -10.06
C THR A 32 10.37 14.46 -11.53
N GLY A 33 9.44 15.09 -12.24
CA GLY A 33 9.66 15.61 -13.60
C GLY A 33 9.38 14.61 -14.72
N HIS A 34 8.68 13.50 -14.43
CA HIS A 34 8.21 12.60 -15.48
C HIS A 34 6.96 13.16 -16.18
N THR A 35 6.83 12.85 -17.47
CA THR A 35 5.65 13.24 -18.25
C THR A 35 4.42 12.49 -17.75
N LEU A 36 3.23 13.09 -17.92
CA LEU A 36 1.96 12.54 -17.45
C LEU A 36 1.72 11.10 -17.92
N PHE A 37 1.98 10.84 -19.19
CA PHE A 37 1.78 9.52 -19.80
C PHE A 37 2.76 8.47 -19.26
N GLN A 38 4.02 8.86 -19.07
CA GLN A 38 5.05 7.98 -18.51
C GLN A 38 4.78 7.68 -17.02
N SER A 39 4.29 8.68 -16.28
CA SER A 39 3.94 8.54 -14.86
C SER A 39 2.74 7.62 -14.64
N ILE A 40 1.75 7.66 -15.54
CA ILE A 40 0.60 6.75 -15.49
C ILE A 40 1.05 5.31 -15.79
N ALA A 41 1.86 5.09 -16.83
CA ALA A 41 2.34 3.77 -17.19
C ALA A 41 3.26 3.17 -16.11
N MET A 42 4.21 3.95 -15.59
CA MET A 42 5.08 3.53 -14.49
C MET A 42 4.31 3.37 -13.18
N GLY A 43 3.36 4.26 -12.88
CA GLY A 43 2.54 4.20 -11.68
C GLY A 43 1.61 2.99 -11.66
N LEU A 44 1.08 2.56 -12.80
CA LEU A 44 0.31 1.31 -12.90
C LEU A 44 1.20 0.09 -12.67
N PHE A 45 2.38 0.02 -13.31
CA PHE A 45 3.23 -1.18 -13.24
C PHE A 45 4.01 -1.28 -11.93
N TYR A 46 4.71 -0.21 -11.54
CA TYR A 46 5.49 -0.15 -10.31
C TYR A 46 4.64 0.14 -9.08
N GLY A 47 3.55 0.91 -9.21
CA GLY A 47 2.65 1.19 -8.08
C GLY A 47 1.89 -0.05 -7.63
N LEU A 48 1.45 -0.93 -8.55
CA LEU A 48 0.88 -2.23 -8.19
C LEU A 48 1.91 -3.15 -7.53
N ALA A 49 3.14 -3.19 -8.06
CA ALA A 49 4.22 -3.97 -7.45
C ALA A 49 4.55 -3.49 -6.03
N MET A 50 4.64 -2.17 -5.81
CA MET A 50 4.86 -1.59 -4.48
C MET A 50 3.66 -1.83 -3.55
N ALA A 51 2.43 -1.74 -4.04
CA ALA A 51 1.25 -2.07 -3.26
C ALA A 51 1.26 -3.55 -2.81
N LEU A 52 1.66 -4.47 -3.70
CA LEU A 52 1.80 -5.88 -3.37
C LEU A 52 2.91 -6.12 -2.33
N VAL A 53 4.04 -5.41 -2.44
CA VAL A 53 5.10 -5.46 -1.42
C VAL A 53 4.59 -4.95 -0.07
N VAL A 54 3.85 -3.84 -0.04
CA VAL A 54 3.26 -3.30 1.20
C VAL A 54 2.29 -4.30 1.83
N VAL A 55 1.42 -4.92 1.03
CA VAL A 55 0.50 -5.97 1.51
C VAL A 55 1.27 -7.16 2.08
N LEU A 56 2.34 -7.61 1.41
CA LEU A 56 3.17 -8.71 1.91
C LEU A 56 3.87 -8.35 3.21
N VAL A 57 4.43 -7.14 3.33
CA VAL A 57 5.07 -6.66 4.56
C VAL A 57 4.05 -6.61 5.70
N VAL A 58 2.85 -6.09 5.45
CA VAL A 58 1.77 -6.05 6.45
C VAL A 58 1.32 -7.45 6.85
N ALA A 59 1.14 -8.37 5.89
CA ALA A 59 0.77 -9.76 6.18
C ALA A 59 1.83 -10.48 7.00
N VAL A 60 3.11 -10.28 6.69
CA VAL A 60 4.23 -10.81 7.49
C VAL A 60 4.25 -10.18 8.88
N TRP A 61 4.06 -8.87 8.99
CA TRP A 61 4.01 -8.18 10.27
C TRP A 61 2.88 -8.71 11.17
N GLU A 62 1.67 -8.87 10.64
CA GLU A 62 0.54 -9.48 11.37
C GLU A 62 0.85 -10.92 11.78
N THR A 63 1.48 -11.70 10.91
CA THR A 63 1.87 -13.09 11.22
C THR A 63 2.90 -13.16 12.34
N VAL A 64 3.88 -12.26 12.36
CA VAL A 64 4.99 -12.29 13.33
C VAL A 64 4.61 -11.63 14.66
N VAL A 65 3.91 -10.49 14.62
CA VAL A 65 3.54 -9.71 15.82
C VAL A 65 2.24 -10.20 16.45
N GLY A 66 1.32 -10.75 15.65
CA GLY A 66 0.12 -11.40 16.15
C GLY A 66 0.42 -12.66 16.96
N ASP A 67 1.50 -13.38 16.63
CA ASP A 67 1.96 -14.55 17.37
C ASP A 67 2.66 -14.17 18.69
N SER A 68 3.47 -13.09 18.68
CA SER A 68 4.18 -12.63 19.88
C SER A 68 3.29 -11.95 20.94
N SER A 69 2.01 -11.70 20.63
CA SER A 69 1.06 -11.06 21.56
C SER A 69 0.17 -12.07 22.30
N GLN A 70 0.36 -13.38 22.08
CA GLN A 70 -0.36 -14.46 22.74
C GLN A 70 0.42 -15.17 23.88
N GLU A 71 1.65 -14.75 24.18
CA GLU A 71 2.42 -15.23 25.35
C GLU A 71 2.32 -14.31 26.57
#